data_AF-A0A8T1YNP8-F1
#
_entry.id   AF-A0A8T1YNP8-F1
#
_cell.length_a   1.000
_cell.length_b   1.000
_cell.length_c   1.000
_cell.angle_alpha   90.00
_cell.angle_beta   90.00
_cell.angle_gamma   90.00
#
_symmetry.space_group_name_H-M   'P 1'
#
loop_
_entity.id
_entity.type
_entity.pdbx_description
1 polymer ?
#
loop_
_entity_poly.entity_id
_entity_poly.type
_entity_poly.pdbx_seq_one_letter_code
_entity_poly.pdbx_strand_id
1 'polypeptide(L)'
;INSDSIPVDLITEILLRLPAKSIARFHCVSKRWASILRRPYFTELFLTRSSAKPRIVFAIEEDGVWSFFSSHQRQSLYDSSLVIAAEFHIKFPPDNMRIYSPIDRQFACGYASGLVYFFGMWTKGKDIYDGVPVICNPNTGKYVKLPYLLRYRKSFSFLGFDPIDKQFKVLFMAYPACSDHHKILTLGTGKMSYVTCDETSDCVIVCFDVRDDENDVDAIELRVWVLEDAENEEWSKNTYTLRDEKFFVDGYSSIVVVGVTTMGDIIFSMGYYESKQPFYVFYFNPERNTLQRVEIQGFEEYYGKHSVYTFVDHIEDLNVSDAKLLKSSIYASYVKTKEDDNEEDDEEDEEEEDEEEEEDDEEEEEDEEEEEDE
;
A
#
# COMPACT_ATOMS: atom_id res chain seq x y z
N ILE A 1 15.51 -51.12 -12.50
CA ILE A 1 15.34 -49.92 -13.37
C ILE A 1 15.81 -48.74 -12.53
N ASN A 2 16.99 -48.20 -12.82
CA ASN A 2 17.50 -47.00 -12.14
C ASN A 2 16.50 -45.87 -12.45
N SER A 3 15.85 -45.32 -11.43
CA SER A 3 15.09 -44.09 -11.62
C SER A 3 16.10 -42.95 -11.78
N ASP A 4 16.29 -42.49 -13.01
CA ASP A 4 17.05 -41.27 -13.30
C ASP A 4 16.35 -40.10 -12.61
N SER A 5 16.75 -39.85 -11.36
CA SER A 5 16.15 -38.78 -10.58
C SER A 5 16.68 -37.46 -11.11
N ILE A 6 15.77 -36.53 -11.42
CA ILE A 6 16.11 -35.18 -11.89
C ILE A 6 17.19 -34.58 -10.95
N PRO A 7 18.31 -34.05 -11.49
CA PRO A 7 19.33 -33.35 -10.71
C PRO A 7 18.74 -32.27 -9.79
N VAL A 8 19.33 -32.09 -8.60
CA VAL A 8 18.87 -31.08 -7.62
C VAL A 8 18.91 -29.67 -8.21
N ASP A 9 19.91 -29.37 -9.04
CA ASP A 9 20.08 -28.05 -9.65
C ASP A 9 18.92 -27.73 -10.61
N LEU A 10 18.48 -28.71 -11.40
CA LEU A 10 17.33 -28.54 -12.29
C LEU A 10 16.02 -28.38 -11.51
N ILE A 11 15.82 -29.14 -10.43
CA ILE A 11 14.65 -28.96 -9.55
C ILE A 11 14.66 -27.54 -8.95
N THR A 12 15.83 -27.07 -8.53
CA THR A 12 16.01 -25.74 -7.95
C THR A 12 15.67 -24.67 -8.98
N GLU A 13 16.20 -24.78 -10.21
CA GLU A 13 15.93 -23.82 -11.29
C GLU A 13 14.45 -23.78 -11.67
N ILE A 14 13.78 -24.94 -11.71
CA ILE A 14 12.33 -25.01 -11.95
C ILE A 14 11.57 -24.31 -10.84
N LEU A 15 11.88 -24.62 -9.58
CA LEU A 15 11.20 -24.03 -8.41
C LEU A 15 11.39 -22.51 -8.33
N LEU A 16 12.58 -22.01 -8.66
CA LEU A 16 12.88 -20.57 -8.69
C LEU A 16 12.10 -19.79 -9.77
N ARG A 17 11.49 -20.47 -10.74
CA ARG A 17 10.64 -19.84 -11.76
C ARG A 17 9.18 -19.73 -11.34
N LEU A 18 8.80 -20.28 -10.18
CA LEU A 18 7.43 -20.31 -9.72
C LEU A 18 7.17 -19.21 -8.70
N PRO A 19 5.95 -18.63 -8.64
CA PRO A 19 5.57 -17.68 -7.61
C PRO A 19 5.69 -18.28 -6.19
N ALA A 20 5.93 -17.44 -5.19
CA ALA A 20 6.07 -17.83 -3.78
C ALA A 20 4.89 -18.68 -3.28
N LYS A 21 3.66 -18.33 -3.69
CA LYS A 21 2.44 -19.09 -3.35
C LYS A 21 2.48 -20.54 -3.86
N SER A 22 3.02 -20.76 -5.06
CA SER A 22 3.21 -22.10 -5.62
C SER A 22 4.31 -22.85 -4.87
N ILE A 23 5.44 -22.20 -4.61
CA ILE A 23 6.55 -22.75 -3.83
C ILE A 23 6.09 -23.24 -2.44
N ALA A 24 5.25 -22.47 -1.76
CA ALA A 24 4.70 -22.84 -0.46
C ALA A 24 3.99 -24.21 -0.49
N ARG A 25 3.26 -24.52 -1.58
CA ARG A 25 2.56 -25.81 -1.77
C ARG A 25 3.53 -26.96 -2.07
N PHE A 26 4.64 -26.67 -2.74
CA PHE A 26 5.64 -27.68 -3.11
C PHE A 26 6.39 -28.30 -1.92
N HIS A 27 6.35 -27.68 -0.74
CA HIS A 27 6.82 -28.31 0.50
C HIS A 27 6.13 -29.64 0.80
N CYS A 28 4.89 -29.83 0.35
CA CYS A 28 4.10 -31.04 0.61
C CYS A 28 4.27 -32.13 -0.45
N VAL A 29 4.95 -31.86 -1.57
CA VAL A 29 5.04 -32.79 -2.71
C VAL A 29 6.01 -33.95 -2.46
N SER A 30 7.15 -33.69 -1.82
CA SER A 30 8.07 -34.76 -1.38
C SER A 30 9.05 -34.29 -0.31
N LYS A 31 9.61 -35.24 0.44
CA LYS A 31 10.69 -34.95 1.42
C LYS A 31 11.91 -34.28 0.77
N ARG A 32 12.25 -34.64 -0.47
CA ARG A 32 13.38 -34.06 -1.21
C ARG A 32 13.12 -32.59 -1.54
N TRP A 33 11.93 -32.27 -2.05
CA TRP A 33 11.55 -30.90 -2.38
C TRP A 33 11.45 -30.04 -1.12
N ALA A 34 10.80 -30.55 -0.07
CA ALA A 34 10.77 -29.90 1.24
C ALA A 34 12.17 -29.59 1.78
N SER A 35 13.13 -30.50 1.60
CA SER A 35 14.52 -30.29 2.04
C SER A 35 15.27 -29.27 1.19
N ILE A 36 14.95 -29.09 -0.09
CA ILE A 36 15.55 -28.07 -0.96
C ILE A 36 15.01 -26.70 -0.57
N LEU A 37 13.69 -26.58 -0.48
CA LEU A 37 12.99 -25.32 -0.18
C LEU A 37 13.30 -24.75 1.21
N ARG A 38 13.72 -25.60 2.16
CA ARG A 38 14.13 -25.16 3.52
C ARG A 38 15.57 -24.64 3.60
N ARG A 39 16.37 -24.75 2.53
CA ARG A 39 17.76 -24.32 2.57
C ARG A 39 17.81 -22.79 2.49
N PRO A 40 18.60 -22.11 3.35
CA PRO A 40 18.81 -20.66 3.25
C PRO A 40 19.27 -20.23 1.84
N TYR A 41 20.14 -21.03 1.23
CA TYR A 41 20.58 -20.84 -0.15
C TYR A 41 19.44 -20.75 -1.17
N PHE A 42 18.40 -21.57 -1.02
CA PHE A 42 17.23 -21.50 -1.91
C PHE A 42 16.49 -20.18 -1.71
N THR A 43 16.28 -19.77 -0.46
CA THR A 43 15.59 -18.52 -0.15
C THR A 43 16.36 -17.30 -0.63
N GLU A 44 17.68 -17.26 -0.47
CA GLU A 44 18.53 -16.18 -0.97
C GLU A 44 18.50 -16.09 -2.50
N LEU A 45 18.57 -17.23 -3.20
CA LEU A 45 18.43 -17.27 -4.65
C LEU A 45 17.04 -16.81 -5.11
N PHE A 46 15.99 -17.23 -4.40
CA PHE A 46 14.63 -16.83 -4.69
C PHE A 46 14.46 -15.32 -4.52
N LEU A 47 14.92 -14.78 -3.39
CA LEU A 47 14.88 -13.35 -3.10
C LEU A 47 15.66 -12.56 -4.15
N THR A 48 16.91 -12.95 -4.45
CA THR A 48 17.74 -12.31 -5.48
C THR A 48 17.02 -12.26 -6.83
N ARG A 49 16.37 -13.37 -7.21
CA ARG A 49 15.63 -13.46 -8.46
C ARG A 49 14.36 -12.61 -8.46
N SER A 50 13.65 -12.56 -7.34
CA SER A 50 12.45 -11.71 -7.19
C SER A 50 12.82 -10.23 -7.15
N SER A 51 13.95 -9.85 -6.54
CA SER A 51 14.48 -8.48 -6.58
C SER A 51 14.87 -8.07 -8.00
N ALA A 52 15.41 -9.00 -8.78
CA ALA A 52 15.72 -8.76 -10.19
C ALA A 52 14.46 -8.73 -11.08
N LYS A 53 13.29 -9.13 -10.57
CA LYS A 53 12.00 -9.21 -11.28
C LYS A 53 10.85 -8.83 -10.35
N PRO A 54 10.75 -7.56 -9.94
CA PRO A 54 9.66 -7.12 -9.10
C PRO A 54 8.31 -7.34 -9.76
N ARG A 55 7.28 -7.33 -8.92
CA ARG A 55 5.88 -7.47 -9.29
C ARG A 55 5.14 -6.18 -8.94
N ILE A 56 4.02 -5.98 -9.59
CA ILE A 56 3.03 -4.99 -9.14
C ILE A 56 1.97 -5.76 -8.35
N VAL A 57 1.63 -5.29 -7.16
CA VAL A 57 0.52 -5.81 -6.36
C VAL A 57 -0.68 -4.90 -6.53
N PHE A 58 -1.84 -5.50 -6.74
CA PHE A 58 -3.13 -4.81 -6.77
C PHE A 58 -3.96 -5.29 -5.59
N ALA A 59 -4.76 -4.41 -5.01
CA ALA A 59 -5.73 -4.76 -4.00
C ALA A 59 -7.07 -4.09 -4.35
N ILE A 60 -8.11 -4.91 -4.47
CA ILE A 60 -9.48 -4.45 -4.73
C ILE A 60 -10.25 -4.57 -3.42
N GLU A 61 -10.85 -3.47 -2.99
CA GLU A 61 -11.67 -3.41 -1.78
C GLU A 61 -13.16 -3.54 -2.12
N GLU A 62 -13.85 -4.47 -1.46
CA GLU A 62 -15.29 -4.72 -1.59
C GLU A 62 -15.88 -4.99 -0.19
N ASP A 63 -16.70 -4.08 0.34
CA ASP A 63 -17.34 -4.17 1.67
C ASP A 63 -16.34 -4.54 2.79
N GLY A 64 -15.26 -3.79 2.88
CA GLY A 64 -14.19 -3.96 3.86
C GLY A 64 -13.36 -5.23 3.67
N VAL A 65 -13.47 -5.92 2.53
CA VAL A 65 -12.67 -7.09 2.17
C VAL A 65 -11.79 -6.76 0.98
N TRP A 66 -10.49 -6.96 1.18
CA TRP A 66 -9.42 -6.68 0.25
C TRP A 66 -8.99 -7.95 -0.45
N SER A 67 -9.07 -7.94 -1.78
CA SER A 67 -8.63 -9.03 -2.63
C SER A 67 -7.32 -8.66 -3.29
N PHE A 68 -6.27 -9.40 -2.97
CA PHE A 68 -4.92 -9.14 -3.45
C PHE A 68 -4.62 -9.93 -4.73
N PHE A 69 -4.02 -9.23 -5.69
CA PHE A 69 -3.53 -9.77 -6.95
C PHE A 69 -2.09 -9.33 -7.16
N SER A 70 -1.37 -9.98 -8.08
CA SER A 70 -0.12 -9.42 -8.57
C SER A 70 0.18 -9.80 -10.01
N SER A 71 0.90 -8.93 -10.71
CA SER A 71 1.41 -9.20 -12.05
C SER A 71 2.91 -8.93 -12.12
N HIS A 72 3.57 -9.42 -13.17
CA HIS A 72 4.99 -9.10 -13.38
C HIS A 72 5.13 -7.62 -13.72
N GLN A 73 6.02 -6.91 -13.01
CA GLN A 73 6.36 -5.55 -13.37
C GLN A 73 7.18 -5.58 -14.64
N ARG A 74 6.77 -4.80 -15.63
CA ARG A 74 7.43 -4.78 -16.93
C ARG A 74 8.83 -4.20 -16.77
N GLN A 75 9.80 -4.79 -17.47
CA GLN A 75 11.21 -4.38 -17.42
C GLN A 75 11.78 -3.98 -18.79
N SER A 76 10.98 -4.06 -19.85
CA SER A 76 11.47 -3.80 -21.20
C SER A 76 10.39 -3.24 -22.11
N LEU A 77 10.77 -2.18 -22.83
CA LEU A 77 10.01 -1.55 -23.91
C LEU A 77 9.79 -2.48 -25.12
N TYR A 78 10.54 -3.58 -25.23
CA TYR A 78 10.45 -4.56 -26.33
C TYR A 78 9.50 -5.72 -26.08
N ASP A 79 8.99 -5.87 -24.85
CA ASP A 79 7.87 -6.76 -24.66
C ASP A 79 6.74 -6.25 -25.57
N SER A 80 6.10 -7.10 -26.35
CA SER A 80 5.05 -6.67 -27.29
C SER A 80 3.67 -6.81 -26.67
N SER A 81 3.57 -7.46 -25.50
CA SER A 81 2.30 -7.61 -24.82
C SER A 81 1.91 -6.31 -24.13
N LEU A 82 0.80 -5.72 -24.56
CA LEU A 82 0.14 -4.61 -23.85
C LEU A 82 -0.93 -5.15 -22.89
N VAL A 83 -0.99 -6.46 -22.67
CA VAL A 83 -1.96 -7.13 -21.82
C VAL A 83 -1.22 -8.07 -20.86
N ILE A 84 -1.52 -7.98 -19.57
CA ILE A 84 -0.92 -8.81 -18.53
C ILE A 84 -2.02 -9.35 -17.62
N ALA A 85 -2.03 -10.66 -17.39
CA ALA A 85 -2.91 -11.28 -16.40
C ALA A 85 -2.33 -11.10 -14.98
N ALA A 86 -3.13 -10.55 -14.08
CA ALA A 86 -2.86 -10.51 -12.66
C ALA A 86 -3.30 -11.83 -12.00
N GLU A 87 -2.42 -12.37 -11.16
CA GLU A 87 -2.66 -13.62 -10.43
C GLU A 87 -3.32 -13.32 -9.08
N PHE A 88 -4.47 -13.94 -8.81
CA PHE A 88 -5.14 -13.84 -7.52
C PHE A 88 -4.37 -14.55 -6.39
N HIS A 89 -4.18 -13.83 -5.28
CA HIS A 89 -3.50 -14.33 -4.08
C HIS A 89 -4.47 -14.73 -2.98
N ILE A 90 -5.17 -13.78 -2.37
CA ILE A 90 -5.97 -14.02 -1.17
C ILE A 90 -7.00 -12.90 -0.95
N LYS A 91 -8.08 -13.23 -0.24
CA LYS A 91 -8.98 -12.25 0.38
C LYS A 91 -8.55 -12.02 1.83
N PHE A 92 -8.51 -10.76 2.25
CA PHE A 92 -8.12 -10.33 3.59
C PHE A 92 -9.03 -9.16 4.01
N PRO A 93 -9.40 -9.02 5.29
CA PRO A 93 -9.09 -9.90 6.41
C PRO A 93 -9.92 -11.20 6.41
N PRO A 94 -9.64 -12.15 7.31
CA PRO A 94 -10.45 -13.38 7.46
C PRO A 94 -11.91 -13.09 7.85
N ASP A 95 -12.77 -14.09 7.67
CA ASP A 95 -14.20 -14.00 7.98
C ASP A 95 -14.49 -13.39 9.37
N ASN A 96 -15.47 -12.48 9.45
CA ASN A 96 -15.87 -11.66 10.61
C ASN A 96 -15.00 -10.44 10.93
N MET A 97 -14.02 -10.13 10.09
CA MET A 97 -13.25 -8.90 10.17
C MET A 97 -13.51 -8.03 8.95
N ARG A 98 -13.33 -6.73 9.10
CA ARG A 98 -13.50 -5.73 8.03
C ARG A 98 -12.43 -4.66 8.13
N ILE A 99 -11.95 -4.16 6.99
CA ILE A 99 -11.05 -3.02 6.89
C ILE A 99 -11.69 -2.06 5.90
N TYR A 100 -12.40 -1.09 6.42
CA TYR A 100 -12.99 -0.04 5.61
C TYR A 100 -11.93 0.97 5.24
N SER A 101 -11.95 1.43 3.99
CA SER A 101 -11.28 2.67 3.62
C SER A 101 -12.14 3.82 4.16
N PRO A 102 -11.67 4.61 5.13
CA PRO A 102 -12.42 5.78 5.57
C PRO A 102 -12.47 6.80 4.44
N ILE A 103 -13.59 7.50 4.33
CA ILE A 103 -13.83 8.51 3.29
C ILE A 103 -12.84 9.68 3.45
N ASP A 104 -12.47 10.02 4.70
CA ASP A 104 -11.63 11.20 5.00
C ASP A 104 -10.16 10.87 5.30
N ARG A 105 -9.75 9.58 5.20
CA ARG A 105 -8.38 9.16 5.54
C ARG A 105 -7.63 8.72 4.27
N GLN A 106 -7.04 9.70 3.57
CA GLN A 106 -6.20 9.50 2.36
C GLN A 106 -5.04 8.49 2.54
N PHE A 107 -4.72 8.05 3.76
CA PHE A 107 -3.62 7.12 4.07
C PHE A 107 -4.05 5.89 4.90
N ALA A 108 -5.24 5.35 4.62
CA ALA A 108 -5.80 4.20 5.34
C ALA A 108 -4.96 2.90 5.21
N CYS A 109 -4.13 2.80 4.18
CA CYS A 109 -3.21 1.69 3.98
C CYS A 109 -1.85 2.18 3.45
N GLY A 110 -0.80 1.42 3.74
CA GLY A 110 0.57 1.71 3.29
C GLY A 110 1.29 0.43 2.88
N TYR A 111 2.32 0.55 2.06
CA TYR A 111 3.09 -0.59 1.59
C TYR A 111 4.58 -0.34 1.75
N ALA A 112 5.28 -1.33 2.32
CA ALA A 112 6.73 -1.30 2.39
C ALA A 112 7.29 -2.72 2.30
N SER A 113 8.31 -2.90 1.46
CA SER A 113 9.14 -4.11 1.39
C SER A 113 8.37 -5.44 1.46
N GLY A 114 7.28 -5.56 0.69
CA GLY A 114 6.50 -6.81 0.58
C GLY A 114 5.37 -6.98 1.60
N LEU A 115 5.14 -5.99 2.47
CA LEU A 115 4.07 -5.98 3.48
C LEU A 115 3.12 -4.82 3.26
N VAL A 116 1.84 -5.05 3.58
CA VAL A 116 0.78 -4.05 3.56
C VAL A 116 0.38 -3.74 4.99
N TYR A 117 0.38 -2.46 5.33
CA TYR A 117 -0.14 -1.91 6.56
C TYR A 117 -1.57 -1.42 6.35
N PHE A 118 -2.43 -1.67 7.33
CA PHE A 118 -3.78 -1.13 7.40
C PHE A 118 -3.96 -0.40 8.72
N PHE A 119 -4.52 0.81 8.63
CA PHE A 119 -4.72 1.71 9.76
C PHE A 119 -5.63 1.11 10.83
N GLY A 120 -6.71 0.42 10.41
CA GLY A 120 -7.71 -0.11 11.31
C GLY A 120 -8.45 -1.34 10.75
N MET A 121 -8.32 -2.45 11.46
CA MET A 121 -9.06 -3.67 11.22
C MET A 121 -10.10 -3.88 12.33
N TRP A 122 -11.36 -3.91 11.91
CA TRP A 122 -12.53 -4.05 12.75
C TRP A 122 -12.85 -5.53 12.96
N THR A 123 -13.21 -5.88 14.18
CA THR A 123 -13.67 -7.23 14.55
C THR A 123 -15.07 -7.15 15.11
N LYS A 124 -16.02 -7.92 14.57
CA LYS A 124 -17.42 -7.92 15.06
C LYS A 124 -17.48 -8.14 16.58
N GLY A 125 -18.19 -7.26 17.29
CA GLY A 125 -18.41 -7.32 18.74
C GLY A 125 -17.33 -6.64 19.59
N LYS A 126 -16.44 -5.87 18.97
CA LYS A 126 -15.61 -4.87 19.67
C LYS A 126 -15.84 -3.53 19.01
N ASP A 127 -16.60 -2.68 19.69
CA ASP A 127 -16.80 -1.29 19.29
C ASP A 127 -15.56 -0.53 19.74
N ILE A 128 -14.55 -0.49 18.87
CA ILE A 128 -13.42 0.41 19.02
C ILE A 128 -13.59 1.39 17.86
N TYR A 129 -13.82 2.67 18.17
CA TYR A 129 -13.96 3.74 17.18
C TYR A 129 -12.76 3.77 16.21
N ASP A 130 -11.58 3.39 16.70
CA ASP A 130 -10.40 3.12 15.88
C ASP A 130 -10.09 1.63 15.75
N GLY A 131 -10.37 1.04 14.59
CA GLY A 131 -9.98 -0.33 14.28
C GLY A 131 -8.51 -0.64 14.63
N VAL A 132 -8.20 -1.92 14.88
CA VAL A 132 -6.86 -2.33 15.32
C VAL A 132 -5.87 -2.25 14.14
N PRO A 133 -4.74 -1.53 14.25
CA PRO A 133 -3.76 -1.46 13.18
C PRO A 133 -3.13 -2.82 12.92
N VAL A 134 -2.96 -3.19 11.65
CA VAL A 134 -2.40 -4.48 11.25
C VAL A 134 -1.39 -4.37 10.14
N ILE A 135 -0.42 -5.28 10.13
CA ILE A 135 0.47 -5.51 8.98
C ILE A 135 0.19 -6.91 8.46
N CYS A 136 -0.07 -7.04 7.17
CA CYS A 136 -0.32 -8.30 6.50
C CYS A 136 0.65 -8.54 5.34
N ASN A 137 0.89 -9.82 5.06
CA ASN A 137 1.58 -10.27 3.86
C ASN A 137 0.52 -10.54 2.78
N PRO A 138 0.48 -9.75 1.68
CA PRO A 138 -0.57 -9.83 0.66
C PRO A 138 -0.55 -11.15 -0.14
N ASN A 139 0.55 -11.90 -0.10
CA ASN A 139 0.66 -13.20 -0.80
C ASN A 139 0.13 -14.37 0.03
N THR A 140 0.16 -14.25 1.36
CA THR A 140 -0.15 -15.37 2.28
C THR A 140 -1.32 -15.10 3.21
N GLY A 141 -1.76 -13.84 3.35
CA GLY A 141 -2.78 -13.41 4.30
C GLY A 141 -2.38 -13.55 5.77
N LYS A 142 -1.12 -13.94 6.06
CA LYS A 142 -0.59 -13.88 7.42
C LYS A 142 -0.49 -12.43 7.84
N TYR A 143 -0.91 -12.14 9.06
CA TYR A 143 -0.93 -10.78 9.58
C TYR A 143 -0.54 -10.73 11.06
N VAL A 144 -0.21 -9.53 11.51
CA VAL A 144 0.03 -9.19 12.91
C VAL A 144 -0.77 -7.96 13.28
N LYS A 145 -1.37 -8.02 14.47
CA LYS A 145 -1.95 -6.86 15.14
C LYS A 145 -0.84 -6.07 15.81
N LEU A 146 -0.80 -4.78 15.54
CA LEU A 146 0.05 -3.86 16.27
C LEU A 146 -0.61 -3.50 17.61
N PRO A 147 0.15 -2.99 18.60
CA PRO A 147 -0.43 -2.49 19.83
C PRO A 147 -1.47 -1.42 19.49
N TYR A 148 -2.60 -1.47 20.20
CA TYR A 148 -3.58 -0.41 20.08
C TYR A 148 -2.98 0.88 20.62
N LEU A 149 -3.17 1.95 19.86
CA LEU A 149 -2.90 3.32 20.26
C LEU A 149 -4.22 4.06 20.12
N LEU A 150 -4.65 4.70 21.20
CA LEU A 150 -5.64 5.77 21.10
C LEU A 150 -5.02 6.85 20.21
N ARG A 151 -5.80 7.31 19.25
CA ARG A 151 -5.33 8.16 18.16
C ARG A 151 -6.47 9.11 17.81
N TYR A 152 -6.15 10.38 17.61
CA TYR A 152 -7.14 11.30 17.05
C TYR A 152 -7.63 10.79 15.69
N ARG A 153 -8.93 10.97 15.40
CA ARG A 153 -9.61 10.44 14.20
C ARG A 153 -8.93 10.88 12.89
N LYS A 154 -8.33 12.07 12.86
CA LYS A 154 -7.61 12.62 11.69
C LYS A 154 -6.09 12.32 11.68
N SER A 155 -5.59 11.44 12.56
CA SER A 155 -4.16 11.08 12.61
C SER A 155 -3.71 10.24 11.42
N PHE A 156 -2.49 10.48 10.94
CA PHE A 156 -1.91 9.75 9.82
C PHE A 156 -0.96 8.66 10.30
N SER A 157 -0.82 7.58 9.52
CA SER A 157 0.21 6.59 9.82
C SER A 157 0.78 5.94 8.57
N PHE A 158 2.09 5.67 8.63
CA PHE A 158 2.87 5.23 7.49
C PHE A 158 3.72 4.03 7.86
N LEU A 159 3.79 3.05 6.98
CA LEU A 159 4.72 1.94 7.08
C LEU A 159 5.99 2.28 6.29
N GLY A 160 7.13 2.21 6.96
CA GLY A 160 8.46 2.33 6.37
C GLY A 160 9.28 1.05 6.57
N PHE A 161 10.25 0.85 5.70
CA PHE A 161 11.26 -0.20 5.84
C PHE A 161 12.65 0.42 5.81
N ASP A 162 13.42 0.13 6.85
CA ASP A 162 14.83 0.50 6.98
C ASP A 162 15.68 -0.62 6.34
N PRO A 163 16.28 -0.40 5.16
CA PRO A 163 17.06 -1.43 4.49
C PRO A 163 18.42 -1.70 5.14
N ILE A 164 18.93 -0.77 5.97
CA ILE A 164 20.24 -0.89 6.63
C ILE A 164 20.11 -1.89 7.77
N ASP A 165 19.19 -1.63 8.68
CA ASP A 165 18.95 -2.47 9.85
C ASP A 165 17.96 -3.62 9.56
N LYS A 166 17.33 -3.60 8.38
CA LYS A 166 16.30 -4.54 7.92
C LYS A 166 15.10 -4.60 8.86
N GLN A 167 14.62 -3.42 9.25
CA GLN A 167 13.55 -3.25 10.23
C GLN A 167 12.35 -2.54 9.62
N PHE A 168 11.15 -2.96 10.03
CA PHE A 168 9.94 -2.21 9.70
C PHE A 168 9.68 -1.18 10.78
N LYS A 169 9.26 0.02 10.37
CA LYS A 169 8.90 1.12 11.26
C LYS A 169 7.50 1.60 10.89
N VAL A 170 6.66 1.87 11.88
CA VAL A 170 5.35 2.51 11.67
C VAL A 170 5.42 3.88 12.31
N LEU A 171 5.33 4.92 11.48
CA LEU A 171 5.22 6.29 11.93
C LEU A 171 3.74 6.60 12.17
N PHE A 172 3.42 7.11 13.34
CA PHE A 172 2.14 7.72 13.66
C PHE A 172 2.37 9.22 13.75
N MET A 173 1.69 9.98 12.90
CA MET A 173 1.73 11.43 12.91
C MET A 173 0.47 11.95 13.61
N ALA A 174 0.69 12.63 14.74
CA ALA A 174 -0.32 13.42 15.40
C ALA A 174 -0.95 14.44 14.43
N TYR A 175 -2.24 14.69 14.62
CA TYR A 175 -2.94 15.74 13.90
C TYR A 175 -2.50 17.11 14.45
N PRO A 176 -2.26 18.14 13.62
CA PRO A 176 -1.68 19.41 14.09
C PRO A 176 -2.48 20.13 15.19
N ALA A 177 -3.79 19.92 15.24
CA ALA A 177 -4.67 20.52 16.27
C ALA A 177 -4.70 19.73 17.59
N CYS A 178 -4.12 18.52 17.64
CA CYS A 178 -4.14 17.67 18.83
C CYS A 178 -2.83 17.79 19.63
N SER A 179 -2.91 17.61 20.95
CA SER A 179 -1.75 17.58 21.86
C SER A 179 -0.86 16.34 21.71
N ASP A 180 -1.26 15.41 20.85
CA ASP A 180 -0.55 14.16 20.57
C ASP A 180 0.85 14.39 19.98
N HIS A 181 1.78 13.48 20.27
CA HIS A 181 3.13 13.50 19.71
C HIS A 181 3.31 12.51 18.56
N HIS A 182 4.20 12.81 17.61
CA HIS A 182 4.63 11.85 16.60
C HIS A 182 5.29 10.64 17.29
N LYS A 183 4.85 9.43 16.94
CA LYS A 183 5.32 8.17 17.56
C LYS A 183 5.84 7.23 16.48
N ILE A 184 7.03 6.65 16.67
CA ILE A 184 7.57 5.61 15.78
C ILE A 184 7.59 4.26 16.49
N LEU A 185 6.89 3.28 15.92
CA LEU A 185 6.93 1.88 16.35
C LEU A 185 7.93 1.10 15.51
N THR A 186 8.95 0.53 16.14
CA THR A 186 9.94 -0.33 15.45
C THR A 186 9.61 -1.81 15.63
N LEU A 187 9.64 -2.58 14.53
CA LEU A 187 9.33 -4.01 14.47
C LEU A 187 10.59 -4.81 14.11
N GLY A 188 10.89 -5.87 14.87
CA GLY A 188 11.97 -6.82 14.56
C GLY A 188 13.02 -7.06 15.67
N THR A 189 13.04 -6.24 16.72
CA THR A 189 13.99 -6.35 17.85
C THR A 189 13.55 -7.33 18.95
N GLY A 190 12.42 -8.01 18.78
CA GLY A 190 11.82 -8.87 19.81
C GLY A 190 11.09 -8.12 20.93
N LYS A 191 11.12 -6.77 20.93
CA LYS A 191 10.36 -5.90 21.81
C LYS A 191 9.89 -4.66 21.04
N MET A 192 8.58 -4.45 20.98
CA MET A 192 7.99 -3.24 20.40
C MET A 192 8.26 -2.05 21.32
N SER A 193 8.79 -0.95 20.77
CA SER A 193 9.03 0.29 21.51
C SER A 193 8.62 1.48 20.66
N TYR A 194 7.96 2.45 21.31
CA TYR A 194 7.67 3.76 20.75
C TYR A 194 8.81 4.71 21.07
N VAL A 195 9.16 5.54 20.10
CA VAL A 195 10.08 6.67 20.28
C VAL A 195 9.36 7.91 19.78
N THR A 196 9.34 8.97 20.60
CA THR A 196 8.92 10.32 20.20
C THR A 196 10.03 10.96 19.39
N CYS A 197 9.68 11.61 18.28
CA CYS A 197 10.65 12.16 17.34
C CYS A 197 10.53 13.68 17.29
N ASP A 198 11.64 14.38 17.50
CA ASP A 198 11.69 15.85 17.49
C ASP A 198 12.36 16.42 16.23
N GLU A 199 13.07 15.61 15.42
CA GLU A 199 13.79 16.09 14.22
C GLU A 199 13.83 15.03 13.11
N THR A 200 13.55 15.42 11.87
CA THR A 200 13.68 14.61 10.64
C THR A 200 14.97 14.97 9.91
N SER A 201 15.93 14.06 9.78
CA SER A 201 17.15 14.27 8.98
C SER A 201 17.06 13.61 7.60
N ASP A 202 17.62 14.30 6.61
CA ASP A 202 18.01 13.92 5.24
C ASP A 202 17.11 12.91 4.52
N CYS A 203 16.01 13.41 3.95
CA CYS A 203 15.14 12.68 3.03
C CYS A 203 15.17 13.37 1.65
N VAL A 204 15.41 12.61 0.58
CA VAL A 204 15.11 13.10 -0.77
C VAL A 204 13.61 12.94 -0.99
N ILE A 205 12.89 14.07 -0.99
CA ILE A 205 11.45 14.10 -1.23
C ILE A 205 11.23 14.36 -2.72
N VAL A 206 10.53 13.44 -3.38
CA VAL A 206 10.01 13.63 -4.74
C VAL A 206 8.50 13.69 -4.64
N CYS A 207 7.93 14.85 -4.98
CA CYS A 207 6.48 15.06 -4.97
C CYS A 207 5.94 15.03 -6.39
N PHE A 208 4.81 14.34 -6.56
CA PHE A 208 4.06 14.29 -7.80
C PHE A 208 2.72 14.98 -7.61
N ASP A 209 2.35 15.80 -8.58
CA ASP A 209 1.05 16.47 -8.64
C ASP A 209 0.48 16.20 -10.04
N VAL A 210 -0.72 15.62 -10.09
CA VAL A 210 -1.42 15.27 -11.32
C VAL A 210 -2.67 16.11 -11.39
N ARG A 211 -2.80 16.90 -12.46
CA ARG A 211 -3.96 17.77 -12.67
C ARG A 211 -4.55 17.56 -14.05
N ASP A 212 -5.82 17.86 -14.18
CA ASP A 212 -6.47 17.97 -15.47
C ASP A 212 -5.89 19.20 -16.21
N ASP A 213 -5.63 19.06 -17.51
CA ASP A 213 -5.20 20.21 -18.32
C ASP A 213 -6.42 21.06 -18.68
N GLU A 214 -6.52 22.26 -18.09
CA GLU A 214 -7.60 23.22 -18.32
C GLU A 214 -7.78 23.58 -19.81
N ASN A 215 -6.77 23.35 -20.65
CA ASN A 215 -6.78 23.68 -22.07
C ASN A 215 -7.03 22.46 -22.98
N ASP A 216 -6.97 21.23 -22.46
CA ASP A 216 -7.07 20.00 -23.25
C ASP A 216 -7.76 18.88 -22.44
N VAL A 217 -9.04 18.67 -22.75
CA VAL A 217 -9.93 17.72 -22.05
C VAL A 217 -9.47 16.26 -22.05
N ASP A 218 -8.50 15.90 -22.88
CA ASP A 218 -7.94 14.53 -22.99
C ASP A 218 -6.49 14.43 -22.46
N ALA A 219 -6.00 15.45 -21.76
CA ALA A 219 -4.64 15.48 -21.23
C ALA A 219 -4.59 15.70 -19.72
N ILE A 220 -3.58 15.11 -19.09
CA ILE A 220 -3.20 15.42 -17.72
C ILE A 220 -1.84 16.10 -17.69
N GLU A 221 -1.66 16.99 -16.73
CA GLU A 221 -0.38 17.62 -16.43
C GLU A 221 0.24 16.93 -15.20
N LEU A 222 1.36 16.22 -15.43
CA LEU A 222 2.21 15.70 -14.37
C LEU A 222 3.28 16.73 -14.00
N ARG A 223 3.25 17.21 -12.76
CA ARG A 223 4.30 18.03 -12.16
C ARG A 223 5.16 17.17 -11.24
N VAL A 224 6.47 17.19 -11.47
CA VAL A 224 7.46 16.49 -10.66
C VAL A 224 8.34 17.52 -9.99
N TRP A 225 8.35 17.51 -8.66
CA TRP A 225 9.22 18.34 -7.85
C TRP A 225 10.33 17.48 -7.24
N VAL A 226 11.58 17.92 -7.41
CA VAL A 226 12.76 17.24 -6.87
C VAL A 226 13.49 18.21 -5.95
N LEU A 227 13.73 17.79 -4.72
CA LEU A 227 14.56 18.52 -3.78
C LEU A 227 16.03 18.31 -4.16
N GLU A 228 16.69 19.36 -4.64
CA GLU A 228 18.10 19.34 -5.07
C GLU A 228 19.04 19.61 -3.88
N ASP A 229 18.62 20.49 -2.98
CA ASP A 229 19.36 20.85 -1.77
C ASP A 229 18.39 20.99 -0.60
N ALA A 230 18.49 20.07 0.36
CA ALA A 230 17.64 20.05 1.56
C ALA A 230 18.03 21.13 2.57
N GLU A 231 19.30 21.55 2.63
CA GLU A 231 19.75 22.58 3.56
C GLU A 231 19.26 23.97 3.16
N ASN A 232 19.20 24.22 1.84
CA ASN A 232 18.80 25.50 1.26
C ASN A 232 17.37 25.50 0.71
N GLU A 233 16.63 24.40 0.89
CA GLU A 233 15.27 24.20 0.36
C GLU A 233 15.17 24.48 -1.15
N GLU A 234 16.17 24.08 -1.93
CA GLU A 234 16.18 24.31 -3.38
C GLU A 234 15.42 23.19 -4.10
N TRP A 235 14.37 23.56 -4.83
CA TRP A 235 13.51 22.64 -5.59
C TRP A 235 13.63 22.86 -7.10
N SER A 236 13.71 21.76 -7.86
CA SER A 236 13.52 21.77 -9.30
C SER A 236 12.11 21.29 -9.66
N LYS A 237 11.47 21.97 -10.62
CA LYS A 237 10.13 21.63 -11.12
C LYS A 237 10.21 21.20 -12.57
N ASN A 238 9.73 19.99 -12.86
CA ASN A 238 9.52 19.50 -14.21
C ASN A 238 8.02 19.32 -14.46
N THR A 239 7.57 19.59 -15.69
CA THR A 239 6.16 19.51 -16.05
C THR A 239 6.01 18.77 -17.37
N TYR A 240 5.11 17.79 -17.39
CA TYR A 240 4.87 16.89 -18.51
C TYR A 240 3.38 16.84 -18.83
N THR A 241 3.02 17.11 -20.07
CA THR A 241 1.65 16.91 -20.56
C THR A 241 1.55 15.48 -21.11
N LEU A 242 0.74 14.64 -20.48
CA LEU A 242 0.51 13.25 -20.89
C LEU A 242 -0.86 13.14 -21.54
N ARG A 243 -0.95 12.35 -22.62
CA ARG A 243 -2.18 12.17 -23.40
C ARG A 243 -2.49 10.69 -23.52
N ASP A 244 -3.67 10.30 -23.03
CA ASP A 244 -4.25 8.98 -23.26
C ASP A 244 -5.77 9.06 -23.06
N GLU A 245 -6.52 8.52 -24.02
CA GLU A 245 -7.99 8.47 -23.99
C GLU A 245 -8.56 7.71 -22.77
N LYS A 246 -7.72 7.01 -22.00
CA LYS A 246 -8.10 6.21 -20.82
C LYS A 246 -7.78 6.88 -19.49
N PHE A 247 -7.25 8.09 -19.48
CA PHE A 247 -7.07 8.85 -18.23
C PHE A 247 -8.40 9.30 -17.62
N PHE A 248 -9.36 9.61 -18.48
CA PHE A 248 -10.68 10.07 -18.09
C PHE A 248 -11.69 8.94 -18.31
N VAL A 249 -12.10 8.30 -17.23
CA VAL A 249 -13.26 7.40 -17.21
C VAL A 249 -14.36 8.15 -16.49
N ASP A 250 -15.48 8.36 -17.17
CA ASP A 250 -16.64 9.14 -16.69
C ASP A 250 -16.41 10.65 -16.48
N GLY A 251 -15.40 11.23 -17.13
CA GLY A 251 -15.20 12.69 -17.18
C GLY A 251 -14.30 13.29 -16.09
N TYR A 252 -13.77 12.47 -15.17
CA TYR A 252 -12.77 12.90 -14.17
C TYR A 252 -11.50 12.04 -14.27
N SER A 253 -10.34 12.63 -13.99
CA SER A 253 -9.09 11.88 -13.87
C SER A 253 -9.15 10.95 -12.66
N SER A 254 -9.08 9.64 -12.93
CA SER A 254 -9.09 8.61 -11.88
C SER A 254 -7.72 7.96 -11.69
N ILE A 255 -6.67 8.50 -12.29
CA ILE A 255 -5.33 7.92 -12.26
C ILE A 255 -4.52 8.45 -11.08
N VAL A 256 -3.80 7.54 -10.43
CA VAL A 256 -2.94 7.83 -9.28
C VAL A 256 -1.50 7.46 -9.61
N VAL A 257 -0.55 8.28 -9.16
CA VAL A 257 0.88 7.93 -9.20
C VAL A 257 1.16 6.93 -8.08
N VAL A 258 1.67 5.76 -8.44
CA VAL A 258 1.86 4.64 -7.49
C VAL A 258 3.31 4.42 -7.11
N GLY A 259 4.24 5.05 -7.84
CA GLY A 259 5.66 5.03 -7.53
C GLY A 259 6.54 5.11 -8.77
N VAL A 260 7.85 4.96 -8.53
CA VAL A 260 8.88 5.01 -9.56
C VAL A 260 9.63 3.69 -9.54
N THR A 261 9.86 3.11 -10.72
CA THR A 261 10.62 1.87 -10.85
C THR A 261 12.13 2.12 -10.74
N THR A 262 12.90 1.08 -10.50
CA THR A 262 14.38 1.14 -10.57
C THR A 262 14.96 1.64 -11.91
N MET A 263 14.16 1.65 -13.00
CA MET A 263 14.55 2.18 -14.30
C MET A 263 14.21 3.67 -14.48
N GLY A 264 13.61 4.31 -13.47
CA GLY A 264 13.17 5.70 -13.53
C GLY A 264 11.82 5.92 -14.21
N ASP A 265 11.10 4.84 -14.57
CA ASP A 265 9.73 4.96 -15.07
C ASP A 265 8.78 5.31 -13.92
N ILE A 266 8.00 6.38 -14.08
CA ILE A 266 6.90 6.77 -13.20
C ILE A 266 5.68 5.94 -13.57
N ILE A 267 5.09 5.26 -12.59
CA ILE A 267 3.95 4.38 -12.80
C ILE A 267 2.67 5.07 -12.36
N PHE A 268 1.68 5.03 -13.23
CA PHE A 268 0.30 5.44 -12.93
C PHE A 268 -0.60 4.21 -12.93
N SER A 269 -1.61 4.22 -12.06
CA SER A 269 -2.66 3.21 -12.03
C SER A 269 -4.01 3.90 -12.09
N MET A 270 -4.98 3.29 -12.76
CA MET A 270 -6.38 3.64 -12.48
C MET A 270 -6.68 3.36 -11.01
N GLY A 271 -7.37 4.29 -10.34
CA GLY A 271 -7.76 4.21 -8.94
C GLY A 271 -9.08 3.46 -8.73
N TYR A 272 -9.85 3.24 -9.80
CA TYR A 272 -11.08 2.45 -9.77
C TYR A 272 -11.10 1.40 -10.88
N TYR A 273 -11.72 0.27 -10.59
CA TYR A 273 -12.11 -0.74 -11.55
C TYR A 273 -13.62 -0.71 -11.71
N GLU A 274 -14.10 -0.65 -12.96
CA GLU A 274 -15.51 -0.84 -13.25
C GLU A 274 -15.73 -2.12 -14.06
N SER A 275 -16.73 -2.90 -13.65
CA SER A 275 -17.06 -4.17 -14.31
C SER A 275 -17.29 -3.99 -15.82
N LYS A 276 -16.72 -4.91 -16.60
CA LYS A 276 -16.73 -4.91 -18.09
C LYS A 276 -15.89 -3.80 -18.73
N GLN A 277 -15.25 -2.94 -17.97
CA GLN A 277 -14.22 -2.04 -18.47
C GLN A 277 -12.82 -2.66 -18.28
N PRO A 278 -11.88 -2.44 -19.22
CA PRO A 278 -10.49 -2.82 -19.04
C PRO A 278 -9.83 -1.95 -17.96
N PHE A 279 -8.96 -2.55 -17.14
CA PHE A 279 -8.15 -1.83 -16.17
C PHE A 279 -6.76 -1.55 -16.73
N TYR A 280 -6.22 -0.35 -16.52
CA TYR A 280 -4.93 0.05 -17.08
C TYR A 280 -3.92 0.51 -16.03
N VAL A 281 -2.66 0.17 -16.30
CA VAL A 281 -1.46 0.73 -15.66
C VAL A 281 -0.63 1.41 -16.74
N PHE A 282 -0.11 2.60 -16.44
CA PHE A 282 0.68 3.38 -17.37
C PHE A 282 2.12 3.51 -16.89
N TYR A 283 3.05 3.38 -17.83
CA TYR A 283 4.48 3.51 -17.62
C TYR A 283 4.94 4.77 -18.34
N PHE A 284 5.33 5.79 -17.59
CA PHE A 284 5.85 7.04 -18.13
C PHE A 284 7.35 7.15 -17.90
N ASN A 285 8.10 7.35 -18.97
CA ASN A 285 9.53 7.61 -18.88
C ASN A 285 9.79 9.12 -19.08
N PRO A 286 10.21 9.86 -18.05
CA PRO A 286 10.43 11.31 -18.15
C PRO A 286 11.62 11.69 -19.04
N GLU A 287 12.65 10.83 -19.15
CA GLU A 287 13.82 11.12 -20.01
C GLU A 287 13.49 11.03 -21.51
N ARG A 288 12.67 10.03 -21.87
CA ARG A 288 12.26 9.77 -23.26
C ARG A 288 10.96 10.48 -23.62
N ASN A 289 10.24 10.99 -22.62
CA ASN A 289 8.89 11.51 -22.72
C ASN A 289 7.94 10.52 -23.42
N THR A 290 7.99 9.26 -23.01
CA THR A 290 7.16 8.19 -23.59
C THR A 290 6.20 7.64 -22.55
N LEU A 291 4.92 7.59 -22.92
CA LEU A 291 3.87 6.94 -22.14
C LEU A 291 3.50 5.60 -22.78
N GLN A 292 3.37 4.56 -21.97
CA GLN A 292 2.90 3.25 -22.40
C GLN A 292 1.76 2.77 -21.52
N ARG A 293 0.65 2.38 -22.16
CA ARG A 293 -0.53 1.81 -21.51
C ARG A 293 -0.48 0.28 -21.51
N VAL A 294 -0.78 -0.34 -20.38
CA VAL A 294 -0.84 -1.79 -20.22
C VAL A 294 -2.17 -2.18 -19.59
N GLU A 295 -2.92 -3.04 -20.26
CA GLU A 295 -4.15 -3.65 -19.74
C GLU A 295 -3.80 -4.74 -18.72
N ILE A 296 -4.47 -4.68 -17.56
CA ILE A 296 -4.41 -5.71 -16.53
C ILE A 296 -5.72 -6.49 -16.55
N GLN A 297 -5.59 -7.81 -16.64
CA GLN A 297 -6.71 -8.76 -16.59
C GLN A 297 -6.71 -9.53 -15.26
N GLY A 298 -7.83 -10.16 -14.90
CA GLY A 298 -7.98 -10.94 -13.67
C GLY A 298 -8.96 -10.34 -12.66
N PHE A 299 -9.59 -9.20 -12.97
CA PHE A 299 -10.57 -8.51 -12.12
C PHE A 299 -12.02 -8.79 -12.56
N GLU A 300 -12.24 -9.68 -13.52
CA GLU A 300 -13.54 -9.85 -14.20
C GLU A 300 -14.64 -10.45 -13.32
N GLU A 301 -14.29 -10.98 -12.14
CA GLU A 301 -15.26 -11.49 -11.16
C GLU A 301 -15.95 -10.36 -10.37
N TYR A 302 -15.41 -9.14 -10.36
CA TYR A 302 -15.99 -8.01 -9.63
C TYR A 302 -17.04 -7.28 -10.47
N TYR A 303 -18.18 -7.00 -9.86
CA TYR A 303 -19.31 -6.30 -10.48
C TYR A 303 -19.47 -4.90 -9.88
N GLY A 304 -19.75 -3.89 -10.70
CA GLY A 304 -19.83 -2.50 -10.25
C GLY A 304 -18.47 -1.79 -10.23
N LYS A 305 -18.40 -0.69 -9.49
CA LYS A 305 -17.21 0.18 -9.34
C LYS A 305 -16.53 -0.11 -8.00
N HIS A 306 -15.23 -0.41 -8.04
CA HIS A 306 -14.42 -0.76 -6.87
C HIS A 306 -13.14 0.06 -6.84
N SER A 307 -12.70 0.46 -5.65
CA SER A 307 -11.40 1.11 -5.46
C SER A 307 -10.26 0.10 -5.66
N VAL A 308 -9.22 0.52 -6.36
CA VAL A 308 -8.02 -0.29 -6.64
C VAL A 308 -6.79 0.40 -6.10
N TYR A 309 -6.08 -0.32 -5.23
CA TYR A 309 -4.82 0.11 -4.65
C TYR A 309 -3.69 -0.65 -5.32
N THR A 310 -2.67 0.09 -5.77
CA THR A 310 -1.58 -0.48 -6.56
C THR A 310 -0.25 -0.16 -5.88
N PHE A 311 0.59 -1.19 -5.73
CA PHE A 311 1.89 -1.09 -5.10
C PHE A 311 2.97 -1.65 -6.03
N VAL A 312 3.98 -0.84 -6.32
CA VAL A 312 5.11 -1.21 -7.21
C VAL A 312 6.27 -1.83 -6.43
N ASP A 313 7.23 -2.36 -7.18
CA ASP A 313 8.47 -2.94 -6.66
C ASP A 313 8.24 -4.03 -5.61
N HIS A 314 7.19 -4.84 -5.82
CA HIS A 314 6.90 -5.97 -4.95
C HIS A 314 7.89 -7.10 -5.15
N ILE A 315 8.63 -7.39 -4.08
CA ILE A 315 9.57 -8.49 -4.01
C ILE A 315 8.92 -9.59 -3.17
N GLU A 316 8.77 -10.77 -3.78
CA GLU A 316 8.32 -11.96 -3.09
C GLU A 316 9.46 -12.48 -2.21
N ASP A 317 9.25 -12.48 -0.89
CA ASP A 317 10.17 -13.10 0.07
C ASP A 317 9.48 -14.27 0.79
N LEU A 318 10.10 -15.45 0.70
CA LEU A 318 9.65 -16.66 1.39
C LEU A 318 9.79 -16.53 2.91
N ASN A 319 10.72 -15.71 3.40
CA ASN A 319 10.98 -15.47 4.82
C ASN A 319 10.04 -14.45 5.46
N VAL A 320 9.37 -13.57 4.70
CA VAL A 320 8.33 -12.68 5.27
C VAL A 320 7.14 -13.51 5.81
N SER A 321 7.05 -14.78 5.41
CA SER A 321 6.14 -15.76 5.98
C SER A 321 6.67 -16.43 7.28
N ASP A 322 7.95 -16.27 7.61
CA ASP A 322 8.53 -16.73 8.87
C ASP A 322 8.07 -15.80 9.98
N ALA A 323 7.00 -16.26 10.62
CA ALA A 323 6.78 -16.35 12.05
C ALA A 323 7.79 -15.69 13.02
N LYS A 324 9.09 -15.50 12.76
CA LYS A 324 9.99 -14.79 13.68
C LYS A 324 9.74 -13.27 13.71
N LEU A 325 9.48 -12.64 12.57
CA LEU A 325 9.10 -11.22 12.54
C LEU A 325 7.68 -11.02 13.12
N LEU A 326 6.78 -11.97 12.81
CA LEU A 326 5.36 -11.87 13.17
C LEU A 326 4.97 -12.48 14.54
N LYS A 327 5.77 -13.36 15.17
CA LYS A 327 5.44 -13.98 16.48
C LYS A 327 5.94 -13.19 17.69
N SER A 328 6.61 -12.06 17.51
CA SER A 328 7.10 -11.28 18.67
C SER A 328 5.97 -10.60 19.47
N SER A 329 4.69 -10.69 19.06
CA SER A 329 3.61 -9.82 19.52
C SER A 329 2.56 -10.41 20.48
N ILE A 330 2.76 -11.56 21.12
CA ILE A 330 1.68 -12.11 21.99
C ILE A 330 1.62 -11.49 23.40
N TYR A 331 2.61 -10.72 23.86
CA TYR A 331 2.52 -10.05 25.17
C TYR A 331 3.16 -8.66 25.17
N ALA A 332 2.39 -7.65 24.79
CA ALA A 332 2.58 -6.31 25.32
C ALA A 332 1.22 -5.89 25.90
N SER A 333 1.08 -6.00 27.23
CA SER A 333 -0.05 -5.44 27.95
C SER A 333 0.02 -3.93 27.84
N TYR A 334 -1.08 -3.31 27.42
CA TYR A 334 -1.32 -1.88 27.57
C TYR A 334 -1.02 -1.46 29.01
N VAL A 335 -0.16 -0.46 29.19
CA VAL A 335 0.07 0.18 30.49
C VAL A 335 -0.63 1.52 30.40
N LYS A 336 -1.84 1.61 30.99
CA LYS A 336 -2.58 2.87 31.14
C LYS A 336 -1.67 3.85 31.89
N THR A 337 -1.34 4.98 31.27
CA THR A 337 -0.62 6.07 31.92
C THR A 337 -1.64 7.00 32.60
N LYS A 338 -1.21 7.72 33.64
CA LYS A 338 -2.09 8.58 34.44
C LYS A 338 -2.55 9.86 33.71
N GLU A 339 -2.13 10.03 32.46
CA GLU A 339 -2.51 11.17 31.62
C GLU A 339 -3.87 10.89 30.93
N ASP A 340 -4.17 9.62 30.63
CA ASP A 340 -5.43 9.12 30.05
C ASP A 340 -6.69 9.34 30.93
N ASP A 341 -6.57 9.89 32.15
CA ASP A 341 -7.71 10.15 33.05
C ASP A 341 -8.17 11.62 32.98
N ASN A 342 -7.46 12.50 32.28
CA ASN A 342 -7.86 13.90 32.05
C ASN A 342 -8.46 14.13 30.65
N GLU A 343 -8.31 13.19 29.72
CA GLU A 343 -8.77 13.33 28.33
C GLU A 343 -10.27 13.04 28.16
N GLU A 344 -10.94 12.38 29.12
CA GLU A 344 -12.40 12.18 29.07
C GLU A 344 -13.20 13.48 29.28
N ASP A 345 -12.62 14.49 29.94
CA ASP A 345 -13.26 15.79 30.16
C ASP A 345 -13.06 16.75 28.96
N ASP A 346 -12.01 16.55 28.16
CA ASP A 346 -11.75 17.33 26.94
C ASP A 346 -12.61 16.83 25.75
N GLU A 347 -13.10 15.58 25.78
CA GLU A 347 -13.98 15.00 24.74
C GLU A 347 -15.41 15.61 24.75
N GLU A 348 -15.95 16.06 25.89
CA GLU A 348 -17.28 16.70 25.92
C GLU A 348 -17.25 18.12 25.32
N ASP A 349 -16.13 18.85 25.46
CA ASP A 349 -15.98 20.20 24.89
C ASP A 349 -15.67 20.12 23.36
N GLU A 350 -15.05 19.03 22.86
CA GLU A 350 -14.77 18.82 21.44
C GLU A 350 -16.01 18.35 20.62
N GLU A 351 -17.00 17.70 21.25
CA GLU A 351 -18.28 17.36 20.61
C GLU A 351 -19.13 18.62 20.33
N GLU A 352 -19.06 19.66 21.18
CA GLU A 352 -19.78 20.93 20.95
C GLU A 352 -19.16 21.74 19.80
N GLU A 353 -17.84 21.73 19.61
CA GLU A 353 -17.19 22.43 18.49
C GLU A 353 -17.44 21.74 17.12
N ASP A 354 -17.51 20.41 17.08
CA ASP A 354 -17.83 19.65 15.86
C ASP A 354 -19.32 19.81 15.45
N GLU A 355 -20.25 19.96 16.41
CA GLU A 355 -21.67 20.27 16.12
C GLU A 355 -21.84 21.70 15.59
N GLU A 356 -21.06 22.67 16.07
CA GLU A 356 -21.09 24.05 15.56
C GLU A 356 -20.52 24.17 14.13
N GLU A 357 -19.46 23.41 13.76
CA GLU A 357 -18.94 23.40 12.38
C GLU A 357 -19.89 22.73 11.38
N GLU A 358 -20.64 21.67 11.77
CA GLU A 358 -21.64 21.06 10.89
C GLU A 358 -22.90 21.93 10.72
N GLU A 359 -23.31 22.72 11.72
CA GLU A 359 -24.41 23.69 11.58
C GLU A 359 -24.03 24.88 10.67
N ASP A 360 -22.79 25.37 10.73
CA ASP A 360 -22.31 26.46 9.88
C ASP A 360 -22.21 26.04 8.39
N ASP A 361 -21.79 24.79 8.12
CA ASP A 361 -21.74 24.24 6.75
C ASP A 361 -23.15 24.00 6.15
N GLU A 362 -24.15 23.63 6.98
CA GLU A 362 -25.55 23.51 6.53
C GLU A 362 -26.19 24.89 6.25
N GLU A 363 -25.85 25.94 7.01
CA GLU A 363 -26.32 27.31 6.72
C GLU A 363 -25.69 27.89 5.45
N GLU A 364 -24.42 27.59 5.14
CA GLU A 364 -23.79 28.00 3.87
C GLU A 364 -24.39 27.27 2.64
N GLU A 365 -24.79 26.00 2.75
CA GLU A 365 -25.48 25.29 1.65
C GLU A 365 -26.92 25.78 1.44
N GLU A 366 -27.66 26.16 2.49
CA GLU A 366 -29.01 26.75 2.35
C GLU A 366 -28.97 28.15 1.71
N ASP A 367 -27.95 28.97 2.02
CA ASP A 367 -27.77 30.29 1.41
C ASP A 367 -27.34 30.21 -0.08
N GLU A 368 -26.58 29.17 -0.48
CA GLU A 368 -26.25 28.92 -1.89
C GLU A 368 -27.45 28.41 -2.70
N GLU A 369 -28.36 27.62 -2.10
CA GLU A 369 -29.61 27.20 -2.76
C GLU A 369 -30.61 28.36 -2.94
N GLU A 370 -30.66 29.34 -2.04
CA GLU A 370 -31.51 30.52 -2.19
C GLU A 370 -31.01 31.52 -3.27
N GLU A 371 -29.71 31.59 -3.56
CA GLU A 371 -29.16 32.43 -4.64
C GLU A 371 -29.33 31.83 -6.05
N GLU A 372 -29.58 30.52 -6.19
CA GLU A 372 -29.86 29.89 -7.50
C GLU A 372 -31.32 30.03 -7.97
N ASP A 373 -32.25 30.44 -7.10
CA ASP A 373 -33.69 30.54 -7.37
C ASP A 373 -34.25 31.99 -7.59
N GLU A 374 -33.40 33.04 -7.59
CA GLU A 374 -33.73 34.42 -8.03
C GLU A 374 -33.25 34.76 -9.46
#